data_AF-A0ABD2ZIQ8-F1
#
_entry.id   AF-A0ABD2ZIQ8-F1
#
_cell.length_a   1.000
_cell.length_b   1.000
_cell.length_c   1.000
_cell.angle_alpha   90.00
_cell.angle_beta   90.00
_cell.angle_gamma   90.00
#
_symmetry.space_group_name_H-M   'P 1'
#
loop_
_entity.id
_entity.type
_entity.pdbx_description
1 polymer ?
#
loop_
_entity_poly.entity_id
_entity_poly.type
_entity_poly.pdbx_seq_one_letter_code
_entity_poly.pdbx_strand_id
1 'polypeptide(L)'
;MNVERRKGMGRIQGVQSSSNFVGDFEKIQGFDFASWLKSMVSERDYVLVKMDVEGTEFHLIPRFIETGAICHIDEMFLECHYNRWQRSCPGVRSSKYQKTYSQCLDLFHSLRQSGVLAHQWW
;
A
#
# COMPACT_ATOMS: atom_id res chain seq x y z
N MET A 1 -20.39 -35.19 -19.92
CA MET A 1 -19.31 -34.46 -20.62
C MET A 1 -18.54 -33.66 -19.58
N ASN A 2 -17.23 -33.84 -19.57
CA ASN A 2 -16.32 -33.41 -18.51
C ASN A 2 -15.60 -32.10 -18.89
N VAL A 3 -14.95 -31.48 -17.89
CA VAL A 3 -13.85 -30.48 -18.00
C VAL A 3 -14.32 -29.00 -18.13
N GLU A 4 -13.95 -28.05 -17.26
CA GLU A 4 -12.62 -27.82 -16.68
C GLU A 4 -12.66 -27.04 -15.34
N ARG A 5 -12.01 -27.59 -14.30
CA ARG A 5 -11.63 -26.88 -13.07
C ARG A 5 -10.53 -25.87 -13.41
N ARG A 6 -10.84 -24.57 -13.40
CA ARG A 6 -9.79 -23.54 -13.44
C ARG A 6 -9.16 -23.35 -12.06
N LYS A 7 -8.02 -24.02 -11.86
CA LYS A 7 -7.04 -23.74 -10.80
C LYS A 7 -6.31 -22.43 -11.15
N GLY A 8 -6.62 -21.35 -10.44
CA GLY A 8 -5.72 -20.21 -10.25
C GLY A 8 -4.95 -20.38 -8.94
N MET A 9 -3.68 -19.97 -8.90
CA MET A 9 -2.73 -20.22 -7.82
C MET A 9 -3.25 -19.79 -6.43
N GLY A 10 -3.27 -20.76 -5.51
CA GLY A 10 -3.15 -20.54 -4.06
C GLY A 10 -4.13 -19.58 -3.42
N ARG A 11 -5.42 -19.91 -3.38
CA ARG A 11 -6.36 -19.27 -2.45
C ARG A 11 -7.31 -20.32 -1.90
N ILE A 12 -7.36 -20.45 -0.58
CA ILE A 12 -8.25 -21.35 0.15
C ILE A 12 -9.68 -21.13 -0.38
N GLN A 13 -10.35 -22.20 -0.80
CA GLN A 13 -11.76 -22.11 -1.22
C GLN A 13 -12.60 -21.84 0.04
N GLY A 14 -13.16 -20.64 0.13
CA GLY A 14 -14.10 -20.29 1.18
C GLY A 14 -15.37 -21.13 1.05
N VAL A 15 -15.81 -21.70 2.16
CA VAL A 15 -17.11 -22.36 2.31
C VAL A 15 -18.21 -21.40 1.85
N GLN A 16 -19.16 -21.91 1.06
CA GLN A 16 -20.35 -21.15 0.66
C GLN A 16 -21.16 -20.80 1.91
N SER A 17 -21.03 -19.55 2.38
CA SER A 17 -21.94 -19.00 3.38
C SER A 17 -22.96 -18.14 2.66
N SER A 18 -24.20 -18.63 2.62
CA SER A 18 -25.40 -17.83 2.41
C SER A 18 -25.57 -16.89 3.60
N SER A 19 -24.86 -15.78 3.59
CA SER A 19 -25.00 -14.70 4.57
C SER A 19 -24.61 -13.41 3.89
N ASN A 20 -25.53 -12.46 3.85
CA ASN A 20 -25.26 -11.09 3.42
C ASN A 20 -24.04 -10.56 4.18
N PHE A 21 -22.87 -10.56 3.54
CA PHE A 21 -21.63 -9.95 4.04
C PHE A 21 -21.80 -8.43 3.97
N VAL A 22 -22.63 -7.88 4.86
CA VAL A 22 -22.41 -6.51 5.33
C VAL A 22 -21.24 -6.66 6.29
N GLY A 23 -20.03 -6.47 5.78
CA GLY A 23 -18.82 -6.65 6.57
C GLY A 23 -18.89 -5.79 7.82
N ASP A 24 -18.86 -6.44 8.98
CA ASP A 24 -18.70 -5.74 10.25
C ASP A 24 -17.37 -4.98 10.18
N PHE A 25 -17.43 -3.65 10.20
CA PHE A 25 -16.23 -2.83 10.25
C PHE A 25 -15.77 -2.74 11.70
N GLU A 26 -14.78 -3.56 12.07
CA GLU A 26 -14.14 -3.43 13.36
C GLU A 26 -13.28 -2.16 13.41
N LYS A 27 -13.59 -1.26 14.34
CA LYS A 27 -12.76 -0.08 14.60
C LYS A 27 -11.55 -0.50 15.43
N ILE A 28 -10.37 -0.46 14.81
CA ILE A 28 -9.09 -0.69 15.49
C ILE A 28 -8.42 0.64 15.87
N GLN A 29 -7.65 0.63 16.96
CA GLN A 29 -6.85 1.79 17.35
C GLN A 29 -5.67 1.96 16.40
N GLY A 30 -5.61 3.12 15.73
CA GLY A 30 -4.45 3.52 14.94
C GLY A 30 -3.33 4.14 15.80
N PHE A 31 -2.15 4.29 15.21
CA PHE A 31 -1.02 4.99 15.80
C PHE A 31 -0.32 5.87 14.75
N ASP A 32 0.46 6.85 15.20
CA ASP A 32 1.29 7.67 14.32
C ASP A 32 2.58 6.92 13.98
N PHE A 33 2.65 6.36 12.77
CA PHE A 33 3.80 5.60 12.30
C PHE A 33 5.09 6.43 12.29
N ALA A 34 5.02 7.73 11.95
CA ALA A 34 6.22 8.57 11.89
C ALA A 34 6.83 8.76 13.28
N SER A 35 5.97 9.01 14.27
CA SER A 35 6.38 9.13 15.68
C SER A 35 6.89 7.80 16.24
N TRP A 36 6.23 6.69 15.91
CA TRP A 36 6.65 5.35 16.32
C TRP A 36 8.02 4.97 15.73
N LEU A 37 8.24 5.21 14.43
CA LEU A 37 9.51 4.91 13.76
C LEU A 37 10.67 5.60 14.46
N LYS A 38 10.56 6.92 14.68
CA LYS A 38 11.58 7.71 15.38
C LYS A 38 11.88 7.25 16.81
N SER A 39 10.92 6.59 17.47
CA SER A 39 11.12 6.03 18.80
C SER A 39 11.77 4.66 18.81
N MET A 40 11.73 3.94 17.68
CA MET A 40 12.14 2.54 17.56
C MET A 40 13.54 2.37 16.99
N VAL A 41 13.96 3.27 16.10
CA VAL A 41 15.27 3.19 15.39
C VAL A 41 16.12 4.42 15.66
N SER A 42 17.43 4.27 15.49
CA SER A 42 18.41 5.35 15.57
C SER A 42 19.02 5.65 14.20
N GLU A 43 19.72 6.77 14.06
CA GLU A 43 20.42 7.15 12.81
C GLU A 43 21.57 6.21 12.42
N ARG A 44 21.96 5.26 13.29
CA ARG A 44 23.00 4.28 13.00
C ARG A 44 22.47 2.98 12.41
N ASP A 45 21.16 2.78 12.50
CA ASP A 45 20.51 1.58 12.00
C ASP A 45 20.28 1.71 10.51
N TYR A 46 20.46 0.63 9.76
CA TYR A 46 20.07 0.58 8.36
C TYR A 46 18.61 0.11 8.27
N VAL A 47 17.73 0.99 7.79
CA VAL A 47 16.29 0.77 7.81
C VAL A 47 15.74 0.67 6.40
N LEU A 48 15.23 -0.53 6.09
CA LEU A 48 14.50 -0.82 4.86
C LEU A 48 13.00 -0.90 5.16
N VAL A 49 12.19 -0.15 4.42
CA VAL A 49 10.73 -0.15 4.55
C VAL A 49 10.09 -0.75 3.30
N LYS A 50 9.25 -1.77 3.48
CA LYS A 50 8.27 -2.18 2.47
C LYS A 50 6.91 -1.59 2.84
N MET A 51 6.27 -0.86 1.92
CA MET A 51 4.99 -0.21 2.14
C MET A 51 3.96 -0.59 1.07
N ASP A 52 2.83 -1.11 1.52
CA ASP A 52 1.60 -1.39 0.77
C ASP A 52 0.44 -1.05 1.71
N VAL A 53 -0.16 0.13 1.53
CA VAL A 53 -1.10 0.76 2.47
C VAL A 53 -2.35 1.29 1.76
N GLU A 54 -2.67 0.69 0.63
CA GLU A 54 -3.96 0.79 -0.05
C GLU A 54 -4.42 2.25 -0.30
N GLY A 55 -3.53 3.12 -0.78
CA GLY A 55 -3.84 4.52 -1.14
C GLY A 55 -3.42 5.56 -0.10
N THR A 56 -2.99 5.12 1.08
CA THR A 56 -2.57 6.02 2.17
C THR A 56 -1.13 6.53 1.97
N GLU A 57 -0.41 6.06 0.94
CA GLU A 57 0.97 6.45 0.64
C GLU A 57 1.09 7.97 0.47
N PHE A 58 0.08 8.58 -0.16
CA PHE A 58 -0.01 10.02 -0.43
C PHE A 58 -0.18 10.88 0.83
N HIS A 59 -0.49 10.29 1.98
CA HIS A 59 -0.54 10.98 3.27
C HIS A 59 0.71 10.66 4.10
N LEU A 60 1.15 9.40 4.10
CA LEU A 60 2.27 8.95 4.91
C LEU A 60 3.61 9.52 4.44
N ILE A 61 3.88 9.52 3.13
CA ILE A 61 5.18 9.97 2.61
C ILE A 61 5.42 11.46 2.87
N PRO A 62 4.48 12.38 2.56
CA PRO A 62 4.61 13.77 2.96
C PRO A 62 4.80 13.93 4.47
N ARG A 63 4.04 13.18 5.27
CA ARG A 63 4.17 13.20 6.73
C ARG A 63 5.56 12.77 7.21
N PHE A 64 6.19 11.77 6.58
CA PHE A 64 7.55 11.35 6.94
C PHE A 64 8.57 12.45 6.66
N ILE A 65 8.41 13.15 5.54
CA ILE A 65 9.28 14.28 5.16
C ILE A 65 9.08 15.43 6.14
N GLU A 66 7.83 15.84 6.38
CA GLU A 66 7.48 16.97 7.28
C GLU A 66 7.95 16.74 8.72
N THR A 67 7.88 15.52 9.23
CA THR A 67 8.25 15.18 10.61
C THR A 67 9.73 14.83 10.79
N GLY A 68 10.48 14.77 9.69
CA GLY A 68 11.87 14.28 9.66
C GLY A 68 12.02 12.78 9.92
N ALA A 69 10.93 12.01 9.98
CA ALA A 69 11.00 10.56 10.12
C ALA A 69 11.66 9.89 8.90
N ILE A 70 11.60 10.54 7.74
CA ILE A 70 12.24 10.07 6.51
C ILE A 70 13.77 9.91 6.65
N CYS A 71 14.41 10.69 7.53
CA CYS A 71 15.85 10.62 7.78
C CYS A 71 16.29 9.30 8.44
N HIS A 72 15.34 8.53 8.97
CA HIS A 72 15.58 7.21 9.55
C HIS A 72 15.28 6.06 8.58
N ILE A 73 15.06 6.34 7.28
CA ILE A 73 14.77 5.33 6.26
C ILE A 73 15.82 5.42 5.16
N ASP A 74 16.59 4.36 4.94
CA ASP A 74 17.63 4.31 3.92
C ASP A 74 17.07 3.83 2.56
N GLU A 75 16.23 2.79 2.59
CA GLU A 75 15.70 2.14 1.40
C GLU A 75 14.19 1.88 1.55
N MET A 76 13.43 2.12 0.49
CA MET A 76 11.98 1.94 0.49
C MET A 76 11.50 1.20 -0.76
N PHE A 77 10.77 0.11 -0.54
CA PHE A 77 9.99 -0.60 -1.56
C PHE A 77 8.52 -0.22 -1.42
N LEU A 78 8.00 0.54 -2.38
CA LEU A 78 6.67 1.14 -2.30
C LEU A 78 5.74 0.57 -3.38
N GLU A 79 4.61 0.01 -2.95
CA GLU A 79 3.45 -0.22 -3.83
C GLU A 79 2.56 1.01 -3.82
N CYS A 80 2.65 1.81 -4.87
CA CYS A 80 1.83 3.02 -4.98
C CYS A 80 0.49 2.71 -5.64
N HIS A 81 -0.59 2.99 -4.92
CA HIS A 81 -1.95 2.75 -5.36
C HIS A 81 -2.53 3.92 -6.14
N TYR A 82 -2.60 3.77 -7.47
CA TYR A 82 -3.19 4.75 -8.39
C TYR A 82 -4.39 4.16 -9.13
N ASN A 83 -5.06 4.99 -9.92
CA ASN A 83 -6.26 4.74 -10.71
C ASN A 83 -6.06 3.68 -11.82
N ARG A 84 -5.80 2.44 -11.41
CA ARG A 84 -5.73 1.29 -12.29
C ARG A 84 -7.11 0.65 -12.40
N TRP A 85 -7.50 0.31 -13.63
CA TRP A 85 -8.75 -0.39 -13.89
C TRP A 85 -8.75 -1.77 -13.21
N GLN A 86 -9.65 -1.95 -12.25
CA GLN A 86 -9.93 -3.26 -11.67
C GLN A 86 -11.19 -3.83 -12.32
N ARG A 87 -11.10 -5.09 -12.76
CA ARG A 87 -12.27 -5.86 -13.23
C ARG A 87 -12.97 -6.48 -12.03
N SER A 88 -13.56 -5.65 -11.17
CA SER A 88 -14.33 -6.11 -10.01
C SER A 88 -15.69 -6.68 -10.43
N CYS A 89 -16.30 -6.15 -11.49
CA CYS A 89 -17.57 -6.64 -12.04
C CYS A 89 -17.54 -6.73 -13.59
N PRO A 90 -18.23 -7.71 -14.21
CA PRO A 90 -18.41 -7.74 -15.67
C PRO A 90 -19.12 -6.47 -16.14
N GLY A 91 -18.53 -5.76 -17.10
CA GLY A 91 -19.15 -4.60 -17.77
C GLY A 91 -19.03 -3.25 -17.04
N VAL A 92 -18.61 -3.20 -15.77
CA VAL A 92 -18.40 -1.94 -15.03
C VAL A 92 -16.92 -1.75 -14.77
N ARG A 93 -16.38 -0.65 -15.30
CA ARG A 93 -15.03 -0.19 -15.01
C ARG A 93 -15.12 0.98 -14.04
N SER A 94 -14.77 0.78 -12.77
CA SER A 94 -14.59 1.86 -11.80
C SER A 94 -13.13 1.95 -11.38
N SER A 95 -12.68 3.16 -11.08
CA SER A 95 -11.35 3.37 -10.50
C SER A 95 -11.42 3.13 -8.99
N LYS A 96 -10.58 2.24 -8.45
CA LYS A 96 -10.47 2.01 -7.00
C LYS A 96 -9.86 3.23 -6.28
N TYR A 97 -8.95 3.95 -6.96
CA TYR A 97 -8.25 5.12 -6.40
C TYR A 97 -8.44 6.36 -7.27
N GLN A 98 -8.36 7.54 -6.67
CA GLN A 98 -8.49 8.81 -7.39
C GLN A 98 -7.15 9.28 -7.98
N LYS A 99 -6.02 8.84 -7.40
CA LYS A 99 -4.68 9.31 -7.74
C LYS A 99 -4.20 8.75 -9.06
N THR A 100 -3.38 9.49 -9.80
CA THR A 100 -2.83 9.05 -11.08
C THR A 100 -1.47 8.38 -10.93
N TYR A 101 -1.04 7.61 -11.95
CA TYR A 101 0.31 7.06 -11.97
C TYR A 101 1.39 8.14 -11.93
N SER A 102 1.16 9.30 -12.56
CA SER A 102 2.10 10.43 -12.49
C SER A 102 2.28 10.94 -11.06
N GLN A 103 1.21 11.00 -10.26
CA GLN A 103 1.30 11.38 -8.86
C GLN A 103 2.09 10.34 -8.04
N CYS A 104 2.04 9.05 -8.39
CA CYS A 104 2.93 8.06 -7.80
C CYS A 104 4.40 8.36 -8.15
N LEU A 105 4.70 8.70 -9.40
CA LEU A 105 6.06 9.07 -9.80
C LEU A 105 6.56 10.29 -9.03
N ASP A 106 5.71 11.30 -8.83
CA ASP A 106 6.06 12.48 -8.00
C ASP A 106 6.41 12.07 -6.56
N LEU A 107 5.69 11.08 -6.01
CA LEU A 107 5.97 10.51 -4.70
C LEU A 107 7.33 9.78 -4.65
N PHE A 108 7.66 9.00 -5.69
CA PHE A 108 8.99 8.40 -5.81
C PHE A 108 10.10 9.44 -5.97
N HIS A 109 9.81 10.53 -6.69
CA HIS A 109 10.74 11.64 -6.84
C HIS A 109 11.00 12.34 -5.51
N SER A 110 9.97 12.60 -4.70
CA SER A 110 10.15 13.24 -3.39
C SER A 110 10.97 12.37 -2.43
N LEU A 111 10.71 11.06 -2.38
CA LEU A 111 11.51 10.11 -1.59
C LEU A 111 13.00 10.17 -1.96
N ARG A 112 13.31 10.13 -3.27
CA ARG A 112 14.70 10.18 -3.76
C ARG A 112 15.36 11.53 -3.50
N GLN A 113 14.62 12.62 -3.61
CA GLN A 113 15.12 13.97 -3.25
C GLN A 113 15.43 14.08 -1.76
N SER A 114 14.73 13.32 -0.91
CA SER A 114 15.01 13.22 0.52
C SER A 114 16.16 12.26 0.86
N GLY A 115 16.83 11.67 -0.14
CA GLY A 115 17.99 10.80 0.07
C GLY A 115 17.68 9.31 0.21
N VAL A 116 16.41 8.91 0.06
CA VAL A 116 15.99 7.50 0.20
C VAL A 116 16.16 6.75 -1.13
N LEU A 117 16.71 5.54 -1.06
CA LEU A 117 16.71 4.60 -2.18
C LEU A 117 15.29 4.05 -2.39
N ALA A 118 14.56 4.63 -3.35
CA ALA A 118 13.15 4.29 -3.57
C ALA A 118 12.92 3.39 -4.80
N HIS A 119 12.29 2.24 -4.55
CA HIS A 119 12.04 1.16 -5.51
C HIS A 119 10.54 0.89 -5.64
N GLN A 120 10.08 0.67 -6.87
CA GLN A 120 8.69 0.29 -7.12
C GLN A 120 8.46 -1.18 -6.75
N TRP A 121 7.41 -1.44 -5.97
CA TRP A 121 6.88 -2.77 -5.67
C TRP A 121 5.51 -2.97 -6.37
N TRP A 122 5.17 -4.21 -6.72
CA TRP A 122 3.99 -4.57 -7.53
C TRP A 122 3.18 -5.72 -6.92
#